data_AF-A0A4Y3M3Q0-F1
#
_entry.id   AF-A0A4Y3M3Q0-F1
#
_cell.length_a   1.000
_cell.length_b   1.000
_cell.length_c   1.000
_cell.angle_alpha   90.00
_cell.angle_beta   90.00
_cell.angle_gamma   90.00
#
_symmetry.space_group_name_H-M   'P 1'
#
loop_
_entity.id
_entity.type
_entity.pdbx_description
1 polymer ?
#
loop_
_entity_poly.entity_id
_entity_poly.type
_entity_poly.pdbx_seq_one_letter_code
_entity_poly.pdbx_strand_id
1 'polypeptide(L)'
;MLLCLVIWPLHPYAPARRAVGSCYRLLSVMAGEIAAGRLQETIHRQNVRTAIERARGLALQIDAGHASYGMRGRLIASLAGAERLFTAMLAVEHLVETRGLDFEARGTLAAFSALCQHASDAALEPTPDLEHLAAEGLALAESIPATAGPIGELVATSARTLGTLAEGLAQKARLPLDAELPRHVARLTPAIWQHTLRLVVGLLATYMTSWWLGLDYGFWALVAVLLVIQPSGQTTLVRALERVLGTVGGGVLALLLTPFLPGSAQMLAAVAVFVIGAIAMRAVNYTMLVVFISAQFIVVTEMIMPSQGVAWVRMLDNTLGSVIGLLCAFTVCPQRRGQDMDGLLRTAVMGNLRYLAAVLTRDDPVVTDRIQRQAGIDTTRAEFARGSLPILGGVSAVGERATQAHALLRALRRLSGEATLLRFDISAALCDGDAEAGERWRATAASLEAGASLSDIARKIENGEVMAEIAALERAGRNSAPSGS
;
A
#
# COMPACT_ATOMS: atom_id res chain seq x y z
N MET A 1 -30.53 -3.51 -15.82
CA MET A 1 -29.43 -2.91 -16.60
C MET A 1 -29.60 -1.42 -16.84
N LEU A 2 -30.77 -0.94 -17.30
CA LEU A 2 -31.03 0.49 -17.54
C LEU A 2 -30.81 1.36 -16.28
N LEU A 3 -31.24 0.86 -15.12
CA LEU A 3 -31.00 1.51 -13.82
C LEU A 3 -29.50 1.69 -13.51
N CYS A 4 -28.67 0.68 -13.80
CA CYS A 4 -27.22 0.71 -13.55
C CYS A 4 -26.43 1.48 -14.62
N LEU A 5 -27.00 1.75 -15.80
CA LEU A 5 -26.32 2.47 -16.88
C LEU A 5 -26.70 3.96 -16.92
N VAL A 6 -27.94 4.29 -16.54
CA VAL A 6 -28.47 5.67 -16.60
C VAL A 6 -28.40 6.38 -15.25
N ILE A 7 -28.69 5.69 -14.15
CA ILE A 7 -28.73 6.30 -12.80
C ILE A 7 -27.37 6.21 -12.12
N TRP A 8 -26.54 5.23 -12.48
CA TRP A 8 -25.24 4.99 -11.84
C TRP A 8 -24.14 4.75 -12.87
N PRO A 9 -23.67 5.78 -13.61
CA PRO A 9 -22.64 5.61 -14.61
C PRO A 9 -21.43 4.88 -14.00
N LEU A 10 -21.17 3.66 -14.46
CA LEU A 10 -19.99 2.90 -14.09
C LEU A 10 -18.80 3.65 -14.68
N HIS A 11 -17.97 4.24 -13.83
CA HIS A 11 -16.68 4.82 -14.22
C HIS A 11 -15.59 3.76 -14.01
N PRO A 12 -15.31 2.87 -14.98
CA PRO A 12 -14.39 1.74 -14.80
C PRO A 12 -12.97 2.19 -14.39
N TYR A 13 -12.56 3.40 -14.79
CA TYR A 13 -11.23 3.94 -14.49
C TYR A 13 -11.15 4.80 -13.23
N ALA A 14 -12.28 5.18 -12.63
CA ALA A 14 -12.26 6.05 -11.45
C ALA A 14 -11.49 5.43 -10.25
N PRO A 15 -11.61 4.11 -9.96
CA PRO A 15 -10.80 3.49 -8.90
C PRO A 15 -9.30 3.57 -9.17
N ALA A 16 -8.87 3.35 -10.42
CA ALA A 16 -7.46 3.40 -10.79
C ALA A 16 -6.91 4.82 -10.79
N ARG A 17 -7.66 5.79 -11.34
CA ARG A 17 -7.32 7.23 -11.26
C ARG A 17 -7.15 7.69 -9.82
N ARG A 18 -8.10 7.36 -8.94
CA ARG A 18 -8.01 7.67 -7.50
C ARG A 18 -6.79 7.03 -6.84
N ALA A 19 -6.42 5.82 -7.25
CA ALA A 19 -5.25 5.15 -6.70
C ALA A 19 -3.94 5.83 -7.15
N VAL A 20 -3.82 6.19 -8.43
CA VAL A 20 -2.66 6.95 -8.95
C VAL A 20 -2.60 8.35 -8.32
N GLY A 21 -3.71 9.10 -8.29
CA GLY A 21 -3.77 10.40 -7.63
C GLY A 21 -3.40 10.32 -6.15
N SER A 22 -3.81 9.26 -5.45
CA SER A 22 -3.38 9.04 -4.06
C SER A 22 -1.87 8.81 -3.91
N CYS A 23 -1.16 8.31 -4.93
CA CYS A 23 0.30 8.20 -4.89
C CYS A 23 0.93 9.59 -4.87
N TYR A 24 0.52 10.47 -5.80
CA TYR A 24 0.98 11.85 -5.90
C TYR A 24 0.61 12.69 -4.66
N ARG A 25 -0.59 12.51 -4.12
CA ARG A 25 -1.01 13.17 -2.87
C ARG A 25 -0.14 12.75 -1.69
N LEU A 26 0.19 11.46 -1.56
CA LEU A 26 1.07 10.99 -0.49
C LEU A 26 2.52 11.45 -0.67
N LEU A 27 3.00 11.57 -1.92
CA LEU A 27 4.29 12.21 -2.22
C LEU A 27 4.28 13.70 -1.85
N SER A 28 3.19 14.41 -2.11
CA SER A 28 2.99 15.80 -1.69
C SER A 28 3.09 15.95 -0.17
N VAL A 29 2.38 15.08 0.57
CA VAL A 29 2.44 15.05 2.04
C VAL A 29 3.86 14.73 2.53
N MET A 30 4.53 13.74 1.92
CA MET A 30 5.91 13.38 2.27
C MET A 30 6.87 14.55 2.05
N ALA A 31 6.83 15.23 0.91
CA ALA A 31 7.66 16.38 0.63
C ALA A 31 7.38 17.56 1.58
N GLY A 32 6.10 17.84 1.85
CA GLY A 32 5.68 18.89 2.78
C GLY A 32 6.11 18.63 4.24
N GLU A 33 6.02 17.39 4.71
CA GLU A 33 6.47 17.02 6.07
C GLU A 33 8.00 17.03 6.21
N ILE A 34 8.75 16.70 5.14
CA ILE A 34 10.20 16.90 5.10
C ILE A 34 10.54 18.38 5.18
N ALA A 35 9.89 19.22 4.35
CA ALA A 35 10.08 20.67 4.36
C ALA A 35 9.78 21.30 5.74
N ALA A 36 8.79 20.76 6.45
CA ALA A 36 8.41 21.22 7.78
C ALA A 36 9.27 20.66 8.93
N GLY A 37 10.20 19.73 8.64
CA GLY A 37 11.04 19.08 9.67
C GLY A 37 10.26 18.15 10.61
N ARG A 38 9.09 17.65 10.21
CA ARG A 38 8.18 16.82 11.02
C ARG A 38 8.12 15.36 10.57
N LEU A 39 9.04 14.94 9.71
CA LEU A 39 9.00 13.63 9.06
C LEU A 39 8.95 12.48 10.08
N GLN A 40 7.91 11.64 9.96
CA GLN A 40 7.87 10.31 10.56
C GLN A 40 8.29 9.26 9.51
N GLU A 41 9.59 8.98 9.43
CA GLU A 41 10.23 8.19 8.36
C GLU A 41 9.47 6.91 7.97
N THR A 42 9.15 6.05 8.95
CA THR A 42 8.53 4.74 8.69
C THR A 42 7.13 4.87 8.08
N ILE A 43 6.31 5.78 8.60
CA ILE A 43 4.90 5.89 8.22
C ILE A 43 4.77 6.44 6.79
N HIS A 44 5.55 7.45 6.43
CA HIS A 44 5.47 8.08 5.11
C HIS A 44 5.93 7.13 3.99
N ARG A 45 7.10 6.48 4.15
CA ARG A 45 7.60 5.50 3.17
C ARG A 45 6.62 4.34 2.97
N GLN A 46 6.07 3.81 4.07
CA GLN A 46 5.11 2.71 4.06
C GLN A 46 3.80 3.10 3.35
N ASN A 47 3.26 4.29 3.63
CA ASN A 47 2.03 4.78 3.03
C ASN A 47 2.19 4.95 1.51
N VAL A 48 3.26 5.61 1.06
CA VAL A 48 3.52 5.83 -0.38
C VAL A 48 3.73 4.49 -1.09
N ARG A 49 4.57 3.59 -0.55
CA ARG A 49 4.82 2.26 -1.14
C ARG A 49 3.52 1.44 -1.26
N THR A 50 2.71 1.43 -0.21
CA THR A 50 1.43 0.71 -0.21
C THR A 50 0.45 1.29 -1.23
N ALA A 51 0.41 2.62 -1.39
CA ALA A 51 -0.41 3.28 -2.39
C ALA A 51 0.04 2.94 -3.82
N ILE A 52 1.34 2.93 -4.09
CA ILE A 52 1.92 2.54 -5.38
C ILE A 52 1.55 1.09 -5.73
N GLU A 53 1.76 0.15 -4.81
CA GLU A 53 1.43 -1.26 -5.07
C GLU A 53 -0.07 -1.49 -5.23
N ARG A 54 -0.92 -0.74 -4.51
CA ARG A 54 -2.37 -0.73 -4.72
C ARG A 54 -2.75 -0.19 -6.10
N ALA A 55 -2.15 0.92 -6.51
CA ALA A 55 -2.38 1.51 -7.83
C ALA A 55 -1.93 0.57 -8.95
N ARG A 56 -0.79 -0.10 -8.79
CA ARG A 56 -0.29 -1.13 -9.70
C ARG A 56 -1.25 -2.32 -9.79
N GLY A 57 -1.72 -2.84 -8.67
CA GLY A 57 -2.70 -3.93 -8.64
C GLY A 57 -4.00 -3.57 -9.36
N LEU A 58 -4.51 -2.35 -9.15
CA LEU A 58 -5.69 -1.86 -9.86
C LEU A 58 -5.42 -1.64 -11.35
N ALA A 59 -4.25 -1.10 -11.72
CA ALA A 59 -3.88 -0.91 -13.12
C ALA A 59 -3.72 -2.25 -13.88
N LEU A 60 -3.30 -3.31 -13.19
CA LEU A 60 -3.23 -4.68 -13.73
C LEU A 60 -4.63 -5.31 -13.92
N GLN A 61 -5.61 -4.91 -13.12
CA GLN A 61 -7.00 -5.40 -13.20
C GLN A 61 -7.83 -4.70 -14.29
N ILE A 62 -7.33 -3.59 -14.87
CA ILE A 62 -8.01 -2.94 -16.00
C ILE A 62 -7.87 -3.84 -17.22
N ASP A 63 -8.93 -4.58 -17.50
CA ASP A 63 -9.00 -5.56 -18.58
C ASP A 63 -8.82 -4.90 -19.97
N ALA A 64 -8.05 -5.56 -20.83
CA ALA A 64 -7.75 -5.09 -22.19
C ALA A 64 -8.98 -5.09 -23.11
N GLY A 65 -10.05 -5.80 -22.73
CA GLY A 65 -11.27 -5.95 -23.53
C GLY A 65 -12.23 -4.75 -23.54
N HIS A 66 -12.10 -3.81 -22.59
CA HIS A 66 -12.98 -2.64 -22.48
C HIS A 66 -12.20 -1.30 -22.46
N ALA A 67 -10.89 -1.35 -22.74
CA ALA A 67 -9.97 -0.24 -22.52
C ALA A 67 -9.89 0.74 -23.71
N SER A 68 -10.00 2.04 -23.46
CA SER A 68 -9.32 3.02 -24.30
C SER A 68 -7.83 2.92 -23.99
N TYR A 69 -7.05 2.36 -24.92
CA TYR A 69 -5.60 2.15 -24.79
C TYR A 69 -4.86 3.40 -24.30
N GLY A 70 -5.32 4.60 -24.70
CA GLY A 70 -4.77 5.87 -24.25
C GLY A 70 -4.92 6.11 -22.73
N MET A 71 -6.09 5.81 -22.14
CA MET A 71 -6.31 5.99 -20.69
C MET A 71 -5.46 5.03 -19.86
N ARG A 72 -5.35 3.77 -20.31
CA ARG A 72 -4.51 2.76 -19.66
C ARG A 72 -3.02 3.14 -19.74
N GLY A 73 -2.56 3.56 -20.93
CA GLY A 73 -1.19 4.05 -21.13
C GLY A 73 -0.86 5.24 -20.24
N ARG A 74 -1.78 6.21 -20.13
CA ARG A 74 -1.66 7.38 -19.22
C ARG A 74 -1.56 6.95 -17.76
N LEU A 75 -2.38 6.01 -17.30
CA LEU A 75 -2.34 5.49 -15.92
C LEU A 75 -1.04 4.75 -15.61
N ILE A 76 -0.54 3.94 -16.54
CA ILE A 76 0.72 3.20 -16.36
C ILE A 76 1.91 4.16 -16.33
N ALA A 77 1.95 5.11 -17.27
CA ALA A 77 3.01 6.11 -17.32
C ALA A 77 3.00 7.02 -16.08
N SER A 78 1.83 7.52 -15.67
CA SER A 78 1.72 8.33 -14.44
C SER A 78 2.07 7.54 -13.18
N LEU A 79 1.75 6.25 -13.09
CA LEU A 79 2.22 5.40 -11.99
C LEU A 79 3.75 5.23 -12.00
N ALA A 80 4.36 5.01 -13.18
CA ALA A 80 5.82 4.94 -13.30
C ALA A 80 6.49 6.27 -12.92
N GLY A 81 5.84 7.41 -13.24
CA GLY A 81 6.24 8.73 -12.75
C GLY A 81 6.26 8.81 -11.23
N ALA A 82 5.18 8.41 -10.56
CA ALA A 82 5.09 8.40 -9.10
C ALA A 82 6.17 7.51 -8.45
N GLU A 83 6.51 6.36 -9.06
CA GLU A 83 7.59 5.50 -8.57
C GLU A 83 8.98 6.13 -8.66
N ARG A 84 9.25 6.87 -9.74
CA ARG A 84 10.51 7.63 -9.90
C ARG A 84 10.61 8.77 -8.89
N LEU A 85 9.53 9.54 -8.72
CA LEU A 85 9.48 10.60 -7.72
C LEU A 85 9.65 10.04 -6.31
N PHE A 86 9.03 8.89 -6.00
CA PHE A 86 9.23 8.23 -4.71
C PHE A 86 10.70 7.84 -4.48
N THR A 87 11.36 7.33 -5.50
CA THR A 87 12.79 6.98 -5.44
C THR A 87 13.65 8.20 -5.16
N ALA A 88 13.40 9.33 -5.82
CA ALA A 88 14.10 10.58 -5.53
C ALA A 88 13.81 11.09 -4.11
N MET A 89 12.56 10.99 -3.64
CA MET A 89 12.18 11.37 -2.28
C MET A 89 12.87 10.53 -1.20
N LEU A 90 13.16 9.24 -1.45
CA LEU A 90 13.97 8.42 -0.54
C LEU A 90 15.41 8.94 -0.43
N ALA A 91 16.00 9.42 -1.53
CA ALA A 91 17.33 10.03 -1.52
C ALA A 91 17.33 11.39 -0.81
N VAL A 92 16.33 12.23 -1.07
CA VAL A 92 16.12 13.50 -0.35
C VAL A 92 15.99 13.26 1.15
N GLU A 93 15.14 12.32 1.55
CA GLU A 93 14.94 11.98 2.96
C GLU A 93 16.25 11.57 3.63
N HIS A 94 17.03 10.72 2.95
CA HIS A 94 18.33 10.28 3.43
C HIS A 94 19.35 11.42 3.56
N LEU A 95 19.38 12.35 2.60
CA LEU A 95 20.23 13.55 2.67
C LEU A 95 19.83 14.47 3.82
N VAL A 96 18.54 14.64 4.06
CA VAL A 96 18.04 15.43 5.19
C VAL A 96 18.42 14.80 6.53
N GLU A 97 18.33 13.48 6.65
CA GLU A 97 18.74 12.77 7.88
C GLU A 97 20.25 12.92 8.16
N THR A 98 21.08 12.89 7.11
CA THR A 98 22.53 12.89 7.24
C THR A 98 23.17 14.28 7.29
N ARG A 99 22.61 15.26 6.58
CA ARG A 99 23.19 16.60 6.40
C ARG A 99 22.34 17.72 6.98
N GLY A 100 21.11 17.42 7.41
CA GLY A 100 20.13 18.42 7.78
C GLY A 100 19.49 19.12 6.58
N LEU A 101 18.66 20.12 6.87
CA LEU A 101 17.86 20.81 5.87
C LEU A 101 18.02 22.34 6.01
N ASP A 102 18.64 22.96 5.02
CA ASP A 102 18.80 24.41 4.90
C ASP A 102 17.49 25.11 4.48
N PHE A 103 17.50 26.45 4.50
CA PHE A 103 16.30 27.24 4.21
C PHE A 103 15.87 27.16 2.74
N GLU A 104 16.83 27.10 1.82
CA GLU A 104 16.56 27.01 0.37
C GLU A 104 15.94 25.66 0.01
N ALA A 105 16.48 24.56 0.54
CA ALA A 105 15.94 23.21 0.39
C ALA A 105 14.52 23.08 0.98
N ARG A 106 14.19 23.79 2.07
CA ARG A 106 12.80 23.85 2.58
C ARG A 106 11.86 24.49 1.57
N GLY A 107 12.26 25.62 0.99
CA GLY A 107 11.46 26.33 -0.01
C GLY A 107 11.21 25.48 -1.26
N THR A 108 12.27 24.85 -1.79
CA THR A 108 12.17 23.99 -2.97
C THR A 108 11.32 22.74 -2.71
N LEU A 109 11.44 22.11 -1.54
CA LEU A 109 10.58 20.97 -1.17
C LEU A 109 9.11 21.36 -0.98
N ALA A 110 8.84 22.54 -0.42
CA ALA A 110 7.48 23.05 -0.31
C ALA A 110 6.85 23.32 -1.69
N ALA A 111 7.63 23.90 -2.62
CA ALA A 111 7.19 24.08 -4.01
C ALA A 111 6.95 22.75 -4.72
N PHE A 112 7.83 21.76 -4.51
CA PHE A 112 7.66 20.42 -5.06
C PHE A 112 6.46 19.67 -4.47
N SER A 113 6.14 19.90 -3.19
CA SER A 113 4.91 19.41 -2.55
C SER A 113 3.66 19.95 -3.25
N ALA A 114 3.63 21.25 -3.57
CA ALA A 114 2.53 21.85 -4.33
C ALA A 114 2.40 21.24 -5.73
N LEU A 115 3.51 21.07 -6.46
CA LEU A 115 3.52 20.42 -7.77
C LEU A 115 2.98 18.97 -7.71
N CYS A 116 3.35 18.19 -6.68
CA CYS A 116 2.80 16.85 -6.47
C CYS A 116 1.30 16.87 -6.15
N GLN A 117 0.80 17.91 -5.48
CA GLN A 117 -0.62 18.07 -5.21
C GLN A 117 -1.39 18.35 -6.50
N HIS A 118 -0.89 19.24 -7.37
CA HIS A 118 -1.48 19.47 -8.70
C HIS A 118 -1.44 18.20 -9.57
N ALA A 119 -0.36 17.42 -9.53
CA ALA A 119 -0.31 16.12 -10.23
C ALA A 119 -1.34 15.11 -9.69
N SER A 120 -1.63 15.13 -8.38
CA SER A 120 -2.73 14.34 -7.80
C SER A 120 -4.08 14.76 -8.36
N ASP A 121 -4.34 16.07 -8.41
CA ASP A 121 -5.62 16.62 -8.87
C ASP A 121 -5.81 16.33 -10.37
N ALA A 122 -4.75 16.50 -11.18
CA ALA A 122 -4.73 16.09 -12.59
C ALA A 122 -5.01 14.58 -12.76
N ALA A 123 -4.43 13.71 -11.93
CA ALA A 123 -4.69 12.28 -12.00
C ALA A 123 -6.15 11.91 -11.66
N LEU A 124 -6.84 12.73 -10.86
CA LEU A 124 -8.24 12.55 -10.52
C LEU A 124 -9.18 12.98 -11.63
N GLU A 125 -8.77 13.89 -12.51
CA GLU A 125 -9.60 14.38 -13.61
C GLU A 125 -9.69 13.37 -14.78
N PRO A 126 -10.86 13.27 -15.46
CA PRO A 126 -10.98 12.48 -16.69
C PRO A 126 -10.14 13.04 -17.85
N THR A 127 -10.02 14.37 -17.91
CA THR A 127 -9.32 15.12 -18.96
C THR A 127 -8.44 16.20 -18.30
N PRO A 128 -7.29 15.81 -17.75
CA PRO A 128 -6.41 16.75 -17.06
C PRO A 128 -5.75 17.75 -18.02
N ASP A 129 -5.52 18.97 -17.51
CA ASP A 129 -4.64 19.95 -18.15
C ASP A 129 -3.17 19.60 -17.90
N LEU A 130 -2.66 18.68 -18.72
CA LEU A 130 -1.28 18.21 -18.65
C LEU A 130 -0.28 19.24 -19.19
N GLU A 131 -0.72 20.20 -19.99
CA GLU A 131 0.14 21.27 -20.52
C GLU A 131 0.51 22.25 -19.41
N HIS A 132 -0.47 22.61 -18.57
CA HIS A 132 -0.23 23.42 -17.39
C HIS A 132 0.71 22.71 -16.39
N LEU A 133 0.46 21.43 -16.09
CA LEU A 133 1.31 20.64 -15.19
C LEU A 133 2.74 20.49 -15.74
N ALA A 134 2.89 20.34 -17.05
CA ALA A 134 4.19 20.28 -17.70
C ALA A 134 4.98 21.58 -17.54
N ALA A 135 4.34 22.71 -17.84
CA ALA A 135 4.93 24.03 -17.71
C ALA A 135 5.35 24.33 -16.26
N GLU A 136 4.49 24.01 -15.29
CA GLU A 136 4.77 24.21 -13.87
C GLU A 136 5.97 23.37 -13.39
N GLY A 137 6.03 22.09 -13.78
CA GLY A 137 7.13 21.20 -13.41
C GLY A 137 8.48 21.61 -14.00
N LEU A 138 8.49 22.05 -15.26
CA LEU A 138 9.70 22.56 -15.92
C LEU A 138 10.14 23.91 -15.34
N ALA A 139 9.21 24.84 -15.12
CA ALA A 139 9.52 26.14 -14.52
C ALA A 139 10.09 25.99 -13.10
N LEU A 140 9.53 25.10 -12.28
CA LEU A 140 10.07 24.80 -10.96
C LEU A 140 11.50 24.26 -11.07
N ALA A 141 11.75 23.30 -11.97
CA ALA A 141 13.08 22.74 -12.17
C ALA A 141 14.12 23.78 -12.64
N GLU A 142 13.71 24.78 -13.42
CA GLU A 142 14.59 25.86 -13.90
C GLU A 142 14.84 26.94 -12.83
N SER A 143 13.86 27.19 -11.96
CA SER A 143 13.99 28.17 -10.88
C SER A 143 14.97 27.77 -9.77
N ILE A 144 15.29 26.49 -9.65
CA ILE A 144 16.22 25.97 -8.63
C ILE A 144 17.65 26.15 -9.15
N PRO A 145 18.49 26.96 -8.49
CA PRO A 145 19.84 27.21 -8.97
C PRO A 145 20.70 25.94 -8.86
N ALA A 146 21.66 25.79 -9.77
CA ALA A 146 22.61 24.66 -9.75
C ALA A 146 23.46 24.60 -8.46
N THR A 147 23.51 25.70 -7.70
CA THR A 147 24.19 25.80 -6.40
C THR A 147 23.34 25.39 -5.20
N ALA A 148 22.07 25.01 -5.38
CA ALA A 148 21.12 24.65 -4.31
C ALA A 148 21.44 23.33 -3.56
N GLY A 149 22.67 22.84 -3.69
CA GLY A 149 23.14 21.61 -3.10
C GLY A 149 22.44 20.35 -3.66
N PRO A 150 22.78 19.18 -3.11
CA PRO A 150 22.29 17.89 -3.62
C PRO A 150 20.78 17.70 -3.41
N ILE A 151 20.20 18.31 -2.38
CA ILE A 151 18.74 18.25 -2.14
C ILE A 151 18.01 19.06 -3.21
N GLY A 152 18.45 20.30 -3.47
CA GLY A 152 17.87 21.13 -4.53
C GLY A 152 17.97 20.47 -5.90
N GLU A 153 19.10 19.85 -6.23
CA GLU A 153 19.31 19.14 -7.50
C GLU A 153 18.37 17.94 -7.67
N LEU A 154 18.17 17.13 -6.62
CA LEU A 154 17.21 16.03 -6.65
C LEU A 154 15.76 16.52 -6.80
N VAL A 155 15.41 17.62 -6.14
CA VAL A 155 14.08 18.25 -6.26
C VAL A 155 13.88 18.80 -7.68
N ALA A 156 14.88 19.49 -8.24
CA ALA A 156 14.84 19.99 -9.61
C ALA A 156 14.71 18.86 -10.63
N THR A 157 15.47 17.77 -10.46
CA THR A 157 15.39 16.58 -11.31
C THR A 157 14.01 15.92 -11.21
N SER A 158 13.43 15.87 -10.02
CA SER A 158 12.09 15.33 -9.77
C SER A 158 11.01 16.19 -10.44
N ALA A 159 11.08 17.52 -10.28
CA ALA A 159 10.18 18.45 -10.94
C ALA A 159 10.26 18.35 -12.47
N ARG A 160 11.49 18.26 -13.02
CA ARG A 160 11.72 18.06 -14.46
C ARG A 160 11.17 16.72 -14.95
N THR A 161 11.35 15.66 -14.18
CA THR A 161 10.81 14.32 -14.51
C THR A 161 9.28 14.35 -14.57
N LEU A 162 8.63 15.05 -13.64
CA LEU A 162 7.17 15.20 -13.66
C LEU A 162 6.71 16.08 -14.84
N GLY A 163 7.40 17.19 -15.10
CA GLY A 163 7.09 18.10 -16.20
C GLY A 163 7.21 17.44 -17.57
N THR A 164 8.35 16.77 -17.84
CA THR A 164 8.59 16.01 -19.09
C THR A 164 7.62 14.85 -19.27
N LEU A 165 7.22 14.19 -18.18
CA LEU A 165 6.21 13.14 -18.21
C LEU A 165 4.84 13.73 -18.57
N ALA A 166 4.44 14.84 -17.96
CA ALA A 166 3.19 15.52 -18.26
C ALA A 166 3.16 15.99 -19.72
N GLU A 167 4.26 16.56 -20.23
CA GLU A 167 4.41 16.98 -21.62
C GLU A 167 4.27 15.79 -22.58
N GLY A 168 5.00 14.70 -22.33
CA GLY A 168 4.92 13.48 -23.14
C GLY A 168 3.53 12.85 -23.14
N LEU A 169 2.81 12.94 -22.00
CA LEU A 169 1.42 12.52 -21.92
C LEU A 169 0.47 13.46 -22.66
N ALA A 170 0.68 14.77 -22.63
CA ALA A 170 -0.09 15.76 -23.38
C ALA A 170 0.05 15.58 -24.90
N GLN A 171 1.26 15.28 -25.37
CA GLN A 171 1.54 15.03 -26.79
C GLN A 171 0.94 13.70 -27.26
N LYS A 172 1.19 12.60 -26.53
CA LYS A 172 0.66 11.26 -26.89
C LYS A 172 -0.84 11.12 -26.64
N ALA A 173 -1.42 11.99 -25.83
CA ALA A 173 -2.87 12.08 -25.63
C ALA A 173 -3.66 12.43 -26.90
N ARG A 174 -3.00 13.02 -27.91
CA ARG A 174 -3.61 13.54 -29.14
C ARG A 174 -3.69 12.52 -30.29
N LEU A 175 -3.18 11.29 -30.13
CA LEU A 175 -3.27 10.22 -31.13
C LEU A 175 -4.17 9.06 -30.65
N PRO A 176 -5.01 8.48 -31.52
CA PRO A 176 -5.70 7.21 -31.23
C PRO A 176 -4.64 6.10 -31.18
N LEU A 177 -4.28 5.66 -29.97
CA LEU A 177 -3.32 4.58 -29.76
C LEU A 177 -3.98 3.22 -30.10
N ASP A 178 -3.93 2.84 -31.37
CA ASP A 178 -4.11 1.46 -31.81
C ASP A 178 -2.76 0.74 -31.75
N ALA A 179 -2.48 0.01 -30.67
CA ALA A 179 -1.35 -0.93 -30.63
C ALA A 179 -1.51 -2.02 -29.56
N GLU A 180 -1.74 -3.23 -30.06
CA GLU A 180 -1.52 -4.58 -29.52
C GLU A 180 -1.76 -4.89 -28.03
N LEU A 181 -2.71 -5.81 -27.79
CA LEU A 181 -3.03 -6.39 -26.48
C LEU A 181 -1.80 -7.11 -25.88
N PRO A 182 -1.37 -6.74 -24.66
CA PRO A 182 -0.61 -7.65 -23.83
C PRO A 182 -1.59 -8.71 -23.28
N ARG A 183 -1.58 -9.92 -23.86
CA ARG A 183 -2.27 -11.09 -23.31
C ARG A 183 -1.69 -11.43 -21.93
N HIS A 184 -2.27 -10.90 -20.87
CA HIS A 184 -1.94 -11.31 -19.51
C HIS A 184 -2.82 -12.49 -19.12
N VAL A 185 -2.21 -13.67 -19.05
CA VAL A 185 -2.82 -14.87 -18.47
C VAL A 185 -2.83 -14.65 -16.95
N ALA A 186 -4.02 -14.61 -16.34
CA ALA A 186 -4.17 -14.56 -14.89
C ALA A 186 -3.45 -15.78 -14.28
N ARG A 187 -2.25 -15.59 -13.74
CA ARG A 187 -1.53 -16.65 -13.04
C ARG A 187 -2.11 -16.76 -11.63
N LEU A 188 -2.77 -17.88 -11.35
CA LEU A 188 -3.24 -18.22 -10.00
C LEU A 188 -2.03 -18.36 -9.08
N THR A 189 -1.89 -17.45 -8.11
CA THR A 189 -0.82 -17.53 -7.12
C THR A 189 -1.18 -18.54 -6.02
N PRO A 190 -0.20 -19.14 -5.32
CA PRO A 190 -0.48 -20.05 -4.21
C PRO A 190 -1.36 -19.42 -3.12
N ALA A 191 -1.27 -18.10 -2.91
CA ALA A 191 -2.12 -17.38 -1.96
C ALA A 191 -3.60 -17.39 -2.36
N ILE A 192 -3.90 -17.25 -3.65
CA ILE A 192 -5.27 -17.34 -4.17
C ILE A 192 -5.81 -18.76 -3.93
N TRP A 193 -5.03 -19.79 -4.26
CA TRP A 193 -5.42 -21.19 -4.04
C TRP A 193 -5.71 -21.50 -2.57
N GLN A 194 -4.85 -21.06 -1.65
CA GLN A 194 -5.05 -21.27 -0.21
C GLN A 194 -6.33 -20.58 0.29
N HIS A 195 -6.60 -19.36 -0.16
CA HIS A 195 -7.80 -18.63 0.22
C HIS A 195 -9.07 -19.27 -0.34
N THR A 196 -9.06 -19.65 -1.63
CA THR A 196 -10.18 -20.36 -2.26
C THR A 196 -10.48 -21.67 -1.54
N LEU A 197 -9.45 -22.45 -1.20
CA LEU A 197 -9.63 -23.70 -0.46
C LEU A 197 -10.26 -23.48 0.94
N ARG A 198 -9.76 -22.51 1.71
CA ARG A 198 -10.34 -22.14 3.02
C ARG A 198 -11.80 -21.75 2.90
N LEU A 199 -12.14 -20.96 1.88
CA LEU A 199 -13.50 -20.49 1.65
C LEU A 199 -14.44 -21.66 1.31
N VAL A 200 -14.02 -22.55 0.40
CA VAL A 200 -14.80 -23.75 0.04
C VAL A 200 -15.02 -24.65 1.26
N VAL A 201 -13.97 -24.96 2.02
CA VAL A 201 -14.08 -25.80 3.21
C VAL A 201 -14.97 -25.14 4.27
N GLY A 202 -14.82 -23.84 4.51
CA GLY A 202 -15.64 -23.10 5.48
C GLY A 202 -17.12 -23.07 5.11
N LEU A 203 -17.44 -22.85 3.83
CA LEU A 203 -18.82 -22.87 3.36
C LEU A 203 -19.45 -24.28 3.48
N LEU A 204 -18.71 -25.32 3.10
CA LEU A 204 -19.18 -26.71 3.23
C LEU A 204 -19.40 -27.10 4.70
N ALA A 205 -18.46 -26.78 5.58
CA ALA A 205 -18.57 -27.04 7.01
C ALA A 205 -19.77 -26.31 7.62
N THR A 206 -20.01 -25.07 7.22
CA THR A 206 -21.14 -24.28 7.70
C THR A 206 -22.46 -24.81 7.18
N TYR A 207 -22.55 -25.17 5.91
CA TYR A 207 -23.74 -25.78 5.34
C TYR A 207 -24.11 -27.09 6.07
N MET A 208 -23.13 -27.97 6.31
CA MET A 208 -23.32 -29.21 7.07
C MET A 208 -23.77 -28.93 8.51
N THR A 209 -23.15 -27.95 9.17
CA THR A 209 -23.52 -27.57 10.54
C THR A 209 -24.94 -27.00 10.61
N SER A 210 -25.31 -26.12 9.67
CA SER A 210 -26.65 -25.54 9.60
C SER A 210 -27.73 -26.58 9.33
N TRP A 211 -27.44 -27.56 8.46
CA TRP A 211 -28.35 -28.67 8.19
C TRP A 211 -28.51 -29.58 9.41
N TRP A 212 -27.41 -29.91 10.09
CA TRP A 212 -27.43 -30.77 11.28
C TRP A 212 -28.15 -30.15 12.48
N LEU A 213 -27.99 -28.83 12.67
CA LEU A 213 -28.66 -28.07 13.73
C LEU A 213 -30.12 -27.69 13.38
N GLY A 214 -30.57 -27.94 12.15
CA GLY A 214 -31.92 -27.57 11.70
C GLY A 214 -32.17 -26.06 11.71
N LEU A 215 -31.18 -25.24 11.33
CA LEU A 215 -31.32 -23.77 11.36
C LEU A 215 -32.27 -23.29 10.27
N ASP A 216 -33.37 -22.64 10.66
CA ASP A 216 -34.38 -22.08 9.74
C ASP A 216 -33.78 -21.09 8.73
N TYR A 217 -32.74 -20.36 9.14
CA TYR A 217 -32.09 -19.33 8.32
C TYR A 217 -30.58 -19.55 8.18
N GLY A 218 -30.13 -20.80 8.03
CA GLY A 218 -28.72 -21.18 7.91
C GLY A 218 -27.90 -20.44 6.82
N PHE A 219 -28.56 -19.81 5.83
CA PHE A 219 -27.89 -18.93 4.88
C PHE A 219 -27.18 -17.73 5.55
N TRP A 220 -27.63 -17.28 6.73
CA TRP A 220 -26.94 -16.22 7.49
C TRP A 220 -25.55 -16.63 7.94
N ALA A 221 -25.43 -17.87 8.42
CA ALA A 221 -24.15 -18.43 8.80
C ALA A 221 -23.23 -18.53 7.58
N LEU A 222 -23.76 -18.96 6.42
CA LEU A 222 -23.00 -19.01 5.16
C LEU A 222 -22.51 -17.63 4.71
N VAL A 223 -23.39 -16.61 4.74
CA VAL A 223 -23.01 -15.22 4.40
C VAL A 223 -21.98 -14.68 5.40
N ALA A 224 -22.07 -15.05 6.68
CA ALA A 224 -21.08 -14.66 7.68
C ALA A 224 -19.70 -15.25 7.37
N VAL A 225 -19.61 -16.54 7.06
CA VAL A 225 -18.36 -17.21 6.68
C VAL A 225 -17.73 -16.55 5.45
N LEU A 226 -18.54 -16.31 4.42
CA LEU A 226 -18.10 -15.67 3.18
C LEU A 226 -17.46 -14.30 3.43
N LEU A 227 -18.02 -13.51 4.35
CA LEU A 227 -17.55 -12.16 4.64
C LEU A 227 -16.40 -12.13 5.66
N VAL A 228 -16.35 -13.10 6.56
CA VAL A 228 -15.34 -13.18 7.63
C VAL A 228 -14.04 -13.79 7.12
N ILE A 229 -14.08 -14.84 6.30
CA ILE A 229 -12.86 -15.45 5.76
C ILE A 229 -12.11 -14.43 4.90
N GLN A 230 -10.91 -14.06 5.34
CA GLN A 230 -10.00 -13.17 4.63
C GLN A 230 -8.75 -13.94 4.17
N PRO A 231 -7.93 -13.38 3.26
CA PRO A 231 -6.68 -14.01 2.82
C PRO A 231 -5.70 -14.32 3.96
N SER A 232 -5.75 -13.55 5.06
CA SER A 232 -4.96 -13.81 6.27
C SER A 232 -5.82 -14.22 7.47
N GLY A 233 -5.30 -15.13 8.30
CA GLY A 233 -5.98 -15.57 9.53
C GLY A 233 -6.21 -14.43 10.54
N GLN A 234 -5.25 -13.51 10.69
CA GLN A 234 -5.39 -12.36 11.59
C GLN A 234 -6.47 -11.39 11.11
N THR A 235 -6.52 -11.09 9.81
CA THR A 235 -7.60 -10.27 9.24
C THR A 235 -8.95 -10.98 9.36
N THR A 236 -8.97 -12.32 9.30
CA THR A 236 -10.20 -13.10 9.53
C THR A 236 -10.70 -12.95 10.96
N LEU A 237 -9.80 -12.98 11.95
CA LEU A 237 -10.14 -12.76 13.36
C LEU A 237 -10.74 -11.38 13.59
N VAL A 238 -10.07 -10.33 13.09
CA VAL A 238 -10.58 -8.95 13.22
C VAL A 238 -11.96 -8.84 12.56
N ARG A 239 -12.12 -9.35 11.33
CA ARG A 239 -13.40 -9.33 10.63
C ARG A 239 -14.49 -10.13 11.35
N ALA A 240 -14.15 -11.28 11.95
CA ALA A 240 -15.08 -12.07 12.75
C ALA A 240 -15.61 -11.24 13.94
N LEU A 241 -14.70 -10.60 14.68
CA LEU A 241 -15.05 -9.76 15.84
C LEU A 241 -15.88 -8.55 15.43
N GLU A 242 -15.45 -7.79 14.43
CA GLU A 242 -16.19 -6.62 13.92
C GLU A 242 -17.60 -7.01 13.47
N ARG A 243 -17.73 -8.18 12.84
CA ARG A 243 -19.01 -8.66 12.35
C ARG A 243 -19.93 -9.15 13.46
N VAL A 244 -19.41 -9.88 14.46
CA VAL A 244 -20.20 -10.29 15.63
C VAL A 244 -20.66 -9.05 16.40
N LEU A 245 -19.74 -8.16 16.76
CA LEU A 245 -20.06 -6.92 17.50
C LEU A 245 -21.04 -6.04 16.71
N GLY A 246 -20.85 -5.91 15.40
CA GLY A 246 -21.72 -5.13 14.55
C GLY A 246 -23.13 -5.73 14.44
N THR A 247 -23.25 -7.05 14.33
CA THR A 247 -24.57 -7.71 14.26
C THR A 247 -25.31 -7.66 15.59
N VAL A 248 -24.61 -7.84 16.72
CA VAL A 248 -25.21 -7.63 18.06
C VAL A 248 -25.66 -6.18 18.22
N GLY A 249 -24.80 -5.21 17.91
CA GLY A 249 -25.13 -3.78 18.00
C GLY A 249 -26.30 -3.38 17.12
N GLY A 250 -26.35 -3.87 15.88
CA GLY A 250 -27.46 -3.60 14.96
C GLY A 250 -28.78 -4.25 15.39
N GLY A 251 -28.72 -5.44 16.00
CA GLY A 251 -29.92 -6.07 16.54
C GLY A 251 -30.45 -5.41 17.80
N VAL A 252 -29.58 -4.96 18.70
CA VAL A 252 -29.99 -4.13 19.85
C VAL A 252 -30.59 -2.81 19.37
N LEU A 253 -29.95 -2.15 18.39
CA LEU A 253 -30.46 -0.91 17.81
C LEU A 253 -31.85 -1.09 17.18
N ALA A 254 -32.06 -2.15 16.40
CA ALA A 254 -33.36 -2.46 15.82
C ALA A 254 -34.41 -2.77 16.88
N LEU A 255 -34.07 -3.59 17.89
CA LEU A 255 -34.98 -3.94 18.97
C LEU A 255 -35.45 -2.71 19.76
N LEU A 256 -34.56 -1.77 20.03
CA LEU A 256 -34.89 -0.53 20.73
C LEU A 256 -35.72 0.43 19.86
N LEU A 257 -35.50 0.46 18.55
CA LEU A 257 -36.19 1.38 17.65
C LEU A 257 -37.55 0.88 17.18
N THR A 258 -37.71 -0.43 16.99
CA THR A 258 -38.94 -1.03 16.42
C THR A 258 -40.23 -0.62 17.17
N PRO A 259 -40.27 -0.55 18.52
CA PRO A 259 -41.45 -0.09 19.25
C PRO A 259 -41.89 1.35 18.92
N PHE A 260 -40.97 2.19 18.42
CA PHE A 260 -41.23 3.57 18.01
C PHE A 260 -41.62 3.70 16.53
N LEU A 261 -41.76 2.59 15.81
CA LEU A 261 -42.08 2.55 14.38
C LEU A 261 -43.43 1.82 14.12
N PRO A 262 -44.56 2.30 14.67
CA PRO A 262 -45.86 1.63 14.54
C PRO A 262 -46.42 1.49 13.11
N GLY A 263 -45.89 2.24 12.13
CA GLY A 263 -46.41 2.22 10.75
C GLY A 263 -45.35 1.92 9.67
N SER A 264 -45.79 1.33 8.55
CA SER A 264 -44.91 0.96 7.43
C SER A 264 -44.13 2.15 6.86
N ALA A 265 -44.68 3.36 6.89
CA ALA A 265 -44.00 4.57 6.45
C ALA A 265 -42.82 4.95 7.36
N GLN A 266 -42.97 4.77 8.68
CA GLN A 266 -41.90 5.04 9.66
C GLN A 266 -40.82 3.97 9.59
N MET A 267 -41.20 2.70 9.43
CA MET A 267 -40.25 1.62 9.19
C MET A 267 -39.45 1.85 7.90
N LEU A 268 -40.12 2.28 6.81
CA LEU A 268 -39.45 2.63 5.56
C LEU A 268 -38.47 3.81 5.74
N ALA A 269 -38.86 4.84 6.48
CA ALA A 269 -37.98 5.96 6.80
C ALA A 269 -36.76 5.51 7.62
N ALA A 270 -36.95 4.65 8.62
CA ALA A 270 -35.86 4.07 9.41
C ALA A 270 -34.90 3.24 8.54
N VAL A 271 -35.45 2.42 7.63
CA VAL A 271 -34.65 1.66 6.65
C VAL A 271 -33.83 2.60 5.78
N ALA A 272 -34.42 3.69 5.25
CA ALA A 272 -33.69 4.67 4.46
C ALA A 272 -32.53 5.31 5.25
N VAL A 273 -32.76 5.69 6.51
CA VAL A 273 -31.73 6.23 7.40
C VAL A 273 -30.61 5.22 7.64
N PHE A 274 -30.94 3.95 7.89
CA PHE A 274 -29.93 2.90 8.06
C PHE A 274 -29.15 2.61 6.78
N VAL A 275 -29.79 2.67 5.60
CA VAL A 275 -29.09 2.52 4.32
C VAL A 275 -28.11 3.68 4.11
N ILE A 276 -28.53 4.92 4.39
CA ILE A 276 -27.65 6.10 4.32
C ILE A 276 -26.48 5.94 5.29
N GLY A 277 -26.76 5.54 6.54
CA GLY A 277 -25.73 5.26 7.55
C GLY A 277 -24.75 4.18 7.11
N ALA A 278 -25.24 3.08 6.54
CA ALA A 278 -24.40 2.02 5.99
C ALA A 278 -23.50 2.52 4.85
N ILE A 279 -24.04 3.32 3.92
CA ILE A 279 -23.24 3.90 2.82
C ILE A 279 -22.17 4.83 3.37
N ALA A 280 -22.52 5.71 4.31
CA ALA A 280 -21.60 6.66 4.93
C ALA A 280 -20.45 5.95 5.68
N MET A 281 -20.76 4.84 6.38
CA MET A 281 -19.78 4.10 7.18
C MET A 281 -18.94 3.11 6.37
N ARG A 282 -19.30 2.81 5.12
CA ARG A 282 -18.64 1.79 4.27
C ARG A 282 -17.12 1.97 4.18
N ALA A 283 -16.65 3.20 4.11
CA ALA A 283 -15.23 3.52 3.98
C ALA A 283 -14.56 3.93 5.32
N VAL A 284 -15.34 4.07 6.40
CA VAL A 284 -14.89 4.66 7.67
C VAL A 284 -14.73 3.59 8.75
N ASN A 285 -15.77 2.78 8.99
CA ASN A 285 -15.77 1.79 10.07
C ASN A 285 -16.66 0.60 9.70
N TYR A 286 -16.03 -0.58 9.57
CA TYR A 286 -16.73 -1.80 9.17
C TYR A 286 -17.74 -2.28 10.22
N THR A 287 -17.43 -2.17 11.52
CA THR A 287 -18.37 -2.52 12.59
C THR A 287 -19.63 -1.67 12.50
N MET A 288 -19.50 -0.35 12.32
CA MET A 288 -20.66 0.55 12.17
C MET A 288 -21.44 0.27 10.88
N LEU A 289 -20.76 -0.03 9.78
CA LEU A 289 -21.40 -0.52 8.57
C LEU A 289 -22.28 -1.76 8.86
N VAL A 290 -21.75 -2.74 9.60
CA VAL A 290 -22.48 -3.97 9.95
C VAL A 290 -23.63 -3.70 10.92
N VAL A 291 -23.51 -2.74 11.86
CA VAL A 291 -24.62 -2.27 12.72
C VAL A 291 -25.78 -1.81 11.87
N PHE A 292 -25.54 -0.87 10.94
CA PHE A 292 -26.59 -0.33 10.08
C PHE A 292 -27.16 -1.37 9.11
N ILE A 293 -26.33 -2.27 8.56
CA ILE A 293 -26.80 -3.39 7.72
C ILE A 293 -27.63 -4.41 8.51
N SER A 294 -27.28 -4.66 9.76
CA SER A 294 -28.02 -5.62 10.58
C SER A 294 -29.35 -5.02 11.03
N ALA A 295 -29.35 -3.74 11.42
CA ALA A 295 -30.55 -3.02 11.83
C ALA A 295 -31.56 -2.86 10.68
N GLN A 296 -31.11 -2.42 9.49
CA GLN A 296 -31.99 -2.32 8.31
C GLN A 296 -32.64 -3.66 7.99
N PHE A 297 -31.87 -4.75 8.09
CA PHE A 297 -32.34 -6.05 7.68
C PHE A 297 -33.42 -6.56 8.65
N ILE A 298 -33.23 -6.37 9.95
CA ILE A 298 -34.22 -6.74 10.97
C ILE A 298 -35.51 -5.96 10.75
N VAL A 299 -35.44 -4.63 10.56
CA VAL A 299 -36.64 -3.82 10.32
C VAL A 299 -37.35 -4.25 9.04
N VAL A 300 -36.63 -4.51 7.94
CA VAL A 300 -37.22 -5.02 6.69
C VAL A 300 -37.88 -6.39 6.89
N THR A 301 -37.26 -7.27 7.69
CA THR A 301 -37.83 -8.59 7.95
C THR A 301 -39.12 -8.47 8.76
N GLU A 302 -39.14 -7.63 9.80
CA GLU A 302 -40.35 -7.35 10.57
C GLU A 302 -41.46 -6.72 9.70
N MET A 303 -41.12 -5.93 8.68
CA MET A 303 -42.11 -5.40 7.72
C MET A 303 -42.75 -6.49 6.85
N ILE A 304 -42.00 -7.53 6.48
CA ILE A 304 -42.43 -8.56 5.51
C ILE A 304 -43.03 -9.78 6.22
N MET A 305 -42.39 -10.23 7.30
CA MET A 305 -42.78 -11.37 8.14
C MET A 305 -42.61 -11.00 9.61
N PRO A 306 -43.68 -10.48 10.26
CA PRO A 306 -43.67 -10.24 11.70
C PRO A 306 -43.44 -11.56 12.42
N SER A 307 -42.23 -11.77 12.92
CA SER A 307 -41.83 -13.02 13.56
C SER A 307 -40.97 -12.70 14.77
N GLN A 308 -41.39 -13.20 15.93
CA GLN A 308 -40.66 -12.91 17.15
C GLN A 308 -39.30 -13.60 17.11
N GLY A 309 -38.25 -12.84 17.44
CA GLY A 309 -36.91 -13.40 17.64
C GLY A 309 -36.01 -13.43 16.41
N VAL A 310 -36.39 -12.84 15.27
CA VAL A 310 -35.50 -12.74 14.08
C VAL A 310 -34.15 -12.12 14.43
N ALA A 311 -34.15 -11.08 15.26
CA ALA A 311 -32.93 -10.44 15.74
C ALA A 311 -32.00 -11.42 16.47
N TRP A 312 -32.58 -12.29 17.29
CA TRP A 312 -31.83 -13.29 18.06
C TRP A 312 -31.25 -14.39 17.16
N VAL A 313 -32.07 -14.94 16.26
CA VAL A 313 -31.63 -15.97 15.30
C VAL A 313 -30.49 -15.44 14.43
N ARG A 314 -30.62 -14.19 13.95
CA ARG A 314 -29.58 -13.51 13.18
C ARG A 314 -28.26 -13.36 13.94
N MET A 315 -28.30 -13.02 15.23
CA MET A 315 -27.10 -12.93 16.06
C MET A 315 -26.43 -14.29 16.21
N LEU A 316 -27.21 -15.34 16.48
CA LEU A 316 -26.70 -16.70 16.64
C LEU A 316 -26.09 -17.24 15.35
N ASP A 317 -26.80 -17.18 14.23
CA ASP A 317 -26.33 -17.70 12.94
C ASP A 317 -25.06 -16.99 12.48
N ASN A 318 -25.01 -15.67 12.62
CA ASN A 318 -23.83 -14.88 12.25
C ASN A 318 -22.63 -15.19 13.15
N THR A 319 -22.86 -15.41 14.45
CA THR A 319 -21.81 -15.82 15.38
C THR A 319 -21.29 -17.20 15.05
N LEU A 320 -22.18 -18.16 14.79
CA LEU A 320 -21.83 -19.51 14.36
C LEU A 320 -20.97 -19.48 13.08
N GLY A 321 -21.42 -18.78 12.04
CA GLY A 321 -20.65 -18.66 10.80
C GLY A 321 -19.30 -17.95 11.00
N SER A 322 -19.25 -16.93 11.86
CA SER A 322 -17.99 -16.24 12.19
C SER A 322 -17.00 -17.17 12.91
N VAL A 323 -17.48 -18.01 13.84
CA VAL A 323 -16.66 -19.00 14.55
C VAL A 323 -16.16 -20.09 13.59
N ILE A 324 -17.02 -20.64 12.74
CA ILE A 324 -16.61 -21.66 11.75
C ILE A 324 -15.60 -21.07 10.76
N GLY A 325 -15.83 -19.85 10.27
CA GLY A 325 -14.90 -19.14 9.40
C GLY A 325 -13.54 -18.92 10.06
N LEU A 326 -13.53 -18.55 11.34
CA LEU A 326 -12.30 -18.38 12.13
C LEU A 326 -11.55 -19.70 12.31
N LEU A 327 -12.25 -20.78 12.67
CA LEU A 327 -11.67 -22.12 12.79
C LEU A 327 -11.06 -22.56 11.46
N CYS A 328 -11.77 -22.40 10.34
CA CYS A 328 -11.26 -22.73 9.02
C CYS A 328 -10.01 -21.92 8.66
N ALA A 329 -9.96 -20.62 8.97
CA ALA A 329 -8.80 -19.79 8.68
C ALA A 329 -7.54 -20.20 9.46
N PHE A 330 -7.68 -20.78 10.66
CA PHE A 330 -6.55 -21.25 11.47
C PHE A 330 -6.22 -22.74 11.30
N THR A 331 -7.12 -23.54 10.72
CA THR A 331 -6.92 -25.00 10.55
C THR A 331 -6.62 -25.39 9.10
N VAL A 332 -7.23 -24.74 8.12
CA VAL A 332 -7.10 -25.08 6.69
C VAL A 332 -5.96 -24.26 6.09
N CYS A 333 -4.87 -24.97 5.74
CA CYS A 333 -3.62 -24.36 5.29
C CYS A 333 -3.19 -23.23 6.23
N PRO A 334 -2.94 -23.50 7.53
CA PRO A 334 -2.61 -22.45 8.48
C PRO A 334 -1.48 -21.62 7.90
N GLN A 335 -1.69 -20.30 7.82
CA GLN A 335 -0.54 -19.42 7.69
C GLN A 335 0.32 -19.73 8.90
N ARG A 336 1.48 -20.36 8.66
CA ARG A 336 2.49 -20.58 9.69
C ARG A 336 2.60 -19.27 10.47
N ARG A 337 2.39 -19.35 11.78
CA ARG A 337 1.97 -18.27 12.71
C ARG A 337 3.07 -17.23 12.96
N GLY A 338 3.69 -16.81 11.87
CA GLY A 338 4.99 -16.21 11.72
C GLY A 338 5.41 -16.51 10.29
N GLN A 339 5.25 -15.54 9.38
CA GLN A 339 6.46 -15.22 8.62
C GLN A 339 7.44 -14.85 9.74
N ASP A 340 8.29 -15.80 10.13
CA ASP A 340 9.21 -15.64 11.23
C ASP A 340 9.84 -14.25 11.08
N MET A 341 9.82 -13.43 12.14
CA MET A 341 10.39 -12.08 12.02
C MET A 341 11.82 -12.20 11.47
N ASP A 342 12.53 -13.26 11.84
CA ASP A 342 13.84 -13.62 11.32
C ASP A 342 13.83 -13.92 9.81
N GLY A 343 12.79 -14.59 9.30
CA GLY A 343 12.59 -14.83 7.87
C GLY A 343 12.24 -13.56 7.08
N LEU A 344 11.42 -12.66 7.66
CA LEU A 344 11.10 -11.36 7.07
C LEU A 344 12.33 -10.45 7.04
N LEU A 345 13.06 -10.37 8.15
CA LEU A 345 14.32 -9.63 8.25
C LEU A 345 15.36 -10.21 7.30
N ARG A 346 15.50 -11.53 7.20
CA ARG A 346 16.38 -12.19 6.23
C ARG A 346 16.03 -11.79 4.80
N THR A 347 14.75 -11.84 4.43
CA THR A 347 14.29 -11.46 3.08
C THR A 347 14.54 -9.98 2.81
N ALA A 348 14.29 -9.11 3.79
CA ALA A 348 14.55 -7.68 3.68
C ALA A 348 16.05 -7.37 3.55
N VAL A 349 16.91 -7.99 4.35
CA VAL A 349 18.38 -7.87 4.24
C VAL A 349 18.84 -8.34 2.87
N MET A 350 18.45 -9.54 2.44
CA MET A 350 18.80 -10.08 1.12
C MET A 350 18.36 -9.16 -0.02
N GLY A 351 17.15 -8.62 0.03
CA GLY A 351 16.64 -7.69 -0.97
C GLY A 351 17.48 -6.41 -1.05
N ASN A 352 17.82 -5.81 0.09
CA ASN A 352 18.66 -4.60 0.13
C ASN A 352 20.10 -4.87 -0.31
N LEU A 353 20.68 -6.03 0.00
CA LEU A 353 22.01 -6.41 -0.49
C LEU A 353 22.02 -6.64 -2.00
N ARG A 354 21.00 -7.30 -2.56
CA ARG A 354 20.82 -7.44 -4.01
C ARG A 354 20.65 -6.08 -4.68
N TYR A 355 19.94 -5.15 -4.04
CA TYR A 355 19.78 -3.79 -4.55
C TYR A 355 21.12 -3.04 -4.56
N LEU A 356 21.85 -3.04 -3.45
CA LEU A 356 23.18 -2.45 -3.37
C LEU A 356 24.11 -3.02 -4.45
N ALA A 357 24.13 -4.34 -4.59
CA ALA A 357 24.95 -5.00 -5.60
C ALA A 357 24.60 -4.55 -7.02
N ALA A 358 23.31 -4.52 -7.37
CA ALA A 358 22.86 -4.08 -8.70
C ALA A 358 23.24 -2.62 -9.02
N VAL A 359 23.27 -1.75 -8.00
CA VAL A 359 23.75 -0.37 -8.14
C VAL A 359 25.26 -0.34 -8.37
N LEU A 360 26.03 -1.06 -7.55
CA LEU A 360 27.50 -1.12 -7.62
C LEU A 360 28.03 -1.69 -8.94
N THR A 361 27.35 -2.70 -9.50
CA THR A 361 27.71 -3.31 -10.79
C THR A 361 27.12 -2.61 -12.00
N ARG A 362 26.33 -1.54 -11.80
CA ARG A 362 25.67 -0.78 -12.87
C ARG A 362 24.77 -1.66 -13.74
N ASP A 363 23.99 -2.53 -13.11
CA ASP A 363 23.03 -3.38 -13.81
C ASP A 363 21.99 -2.54 -14.57
N ASP A 364 21.33 -3.18 -15.54
CA ASP A 364 20.29 -2.55 -16.34
C ASP A 364 19.27 -1.78 -15.47
N PRO A 365 18.95 -0.51 -15.79
CA PRO A 365 18.08 0.33 -14.96
C PRO A 365 16.72 -0.30 -14.65
N VAL A 366 16.13 -1.07 -15.59
CA VAL A 366 14.83 -1.72 -15.42
C VAL A 366 14.92 -2.93 -14.48
N VAL A 367 16.07 -3.62 -14.47
CA VAL A 367 16.36 -4.68 -13.51
C VAL A 367 16.58 -4.07 -12.12
N THR A 368 17.40 -3.02 -12.02
CA THR A 368 17.68 -2.31 -10.76
C THR A 368 16.42 -1.73 -10.12
N ASP A 369 15.52 -1.13 -10.91
CA ASP A 369 14.20 -0.66 -10.44
C ASP A 369 13.37 -1.79 -9.82
N ARG A 370 13.35 -2.97 -10.47
CA ARG A 370 12.62 -4.13 -9.97
C ARG A 370 13.20 -4.63 -8.64
N ILE A 371 14.52 -4.68 -8.53
CA ILE A 371 15.22 -5.13 -7.31
C ILE A 371 14.99 -4.12 -6.17
N GLN A 372 15.15 -2.82 -6.43
CA GLN A 372 14.88 -1.76 -5.44
C GLN A 372 13.45 -1.83 -4.91
N ARG A 373 12.48 -1.99 -5.80
CA ARG A 373 11.07 -2.11 -5.44
C ARG A 373 10.83 -3.35 -4.57
N GLN A 374 11.39 -4.49 -4.96
CA GLN A 374 11.25 -5.74 -4.19
C GLN A 374 11.87 -5.60 -2.79
N ALA A 375 13.07 -5.02 -2.69
CA ALA A 375 13.73 -4.73 -1.41
C ALA A 375 12.87 -3.83 -0.51
N GLY A 376 12.24 -2.79 -1.10
CA GLY A 376 11.29 -1.92 -0.41
C GLY A 376 10.05 -2.67 0.10
N ILE A 377 9.46 -3.53 -0.73
CA ILE A 377 8.30 -4.36 -0.36
C ILE A 377 8.65 -5.28 0.81
N ASP A 378 9.79 -5.96 0.76
CA ASP A 378 10.18 -6.92 1.79
C ASP A 378 10.53 -6.23 3.11
N THR A 379 11.15 -5.04 3.05
CA THR A 379 11.37 -4.17 4.22
C THR A 379 10.04 -3.72 4.83
N THR A 380 9.10 -3.22 4.02
CA THR A 380 7.77 -2.81 4.49
C THR A 380 6.97 -3.97 5.07
N ARG A 381 7.09 -5.19 4.53
CA ARG A 381 6.45 -6.39 5.11
C ARG A 381 6.98 -6.71 6.51
N ALA A 382 8.30 -6.64 6.71
CA ALA A 382 8.92 -6.80 8.02
C ALA A 382 8.43 -5.73 9.02
N GLU A 383 8.31 -4.48 8.57
CA GLU A 383 7.75 -3.39 9.37
C GLU A 383 6.26 -3.57 9.70
N PHE A 384 5.45 -4.12 8.78
CA PHE A 384 4.03 -4.40 9.03
C PHE A 384 3.83 -5.55 10.02
N ALA A 385 4.67 -6.58 9.99
CA ALA A 385 4.62 -7.67 10.95
C ALA A 385 4.82 -7.19 12.41
N ARG A 386 5.46 -6.02 12.59
CA ARG A 386 5.56 -5.30 13.89
C ARG A 386 4.23 -4.70 14.34
N GLY A 387 3.38 -4.26 13.40
CA GLY A 387 2.24 -3.37 13.63
C GLY A 387 0.87 -4.03 13.72
N SER A 388 0.78 -5.37 13.76
CA SER A 388 -0.51 -6.05 13.96
C SER A 388 -1.06 -5.78 15.37
N LEU A 389 -1.92 -4.75 15.45
CA LEU A 389 -2.83 -4.31 16.52
C LEU A 389 -2.47 -4.70 17.97
N PRO A 390 -2.14 -3.69 18.82
CA PRO A 390 -1.94 -3.85 20.27
C PRO A 390 -3.13 -4.45 21.04
N ILE A 391 -4.34 -4.44 20.47
CA ILE A 391 -5.58 -4.76 21.19
C ILE A 391 -5.74 -6.28 21.45
N LEU A 392 -5.05 -7.16 20.71
CA LEU A 392 -5.24 -8.61 20.86
C LEU A 392 -3.95 -9.43 20.64
N GLY A 393 -2.97 -9.23 21.52
CA GLY A 393 -1.91 -10.24 21.76
C GLY A 393 -0.58 -10.06 21.01
N GLY A 394 -0.26 -8.86 20.54
CA GLY A 394 1.09 -8.53 20.06
C GLY A 394 2.09 -8.30 21.20
N VAL A 395 2.36 -9.32 22.02
CA VAL A 395 3.47 -9.26 23.01
C VAL A 395 4.85 -9.21 22.32
N SER A 396 4.89 -9.41 21.00
CA SER A 396 6.07 -9.24 20.14
C SER A 396 6.53 -7.80 19.97
N ALA A 397 5.77 -6.80 20.46
CA ALA A 397 6.17 -5.40 20.43
C ALA A 397 7.00 -4.97 21.67
N VAL A 398 7.10 -5.82 22.70
CA VAL A 398 7.82 -5.51 23.95
C VAL A 398 8.86 -6.59 24.20
N GLY A 399 10.14 -6.23 24.11
CA GLY A 399 11.26 -7.12 24.39
C GLY A 399 12.51 -6.81 23.58
N GLU A 400 13.65 -7.34 24.00
CA GLU A 400 14.97 -7.09 23.40
C GLU A 400 15.03 -7.46 21.90
N ARG A 401 14.37 -8.56 21.50
CA ARG A 401 14.26 -8.98 20.09
C ARG A 401 13.51 -7.98 19.21
N ALA A 402 12.49 -7.30 19.75
CA ALA A 402 11.75 -6.28 19.01
C ALA A 402 12.61 -5.04 18.78
N THR A 403 13.40 -4.66 19.79
CA THR A 403 14.36 -3.55 19.71
C THR A 403 15.47 -3.85 18.70
N GLN A 404 16.02 -5.07 18.69
CA GLN A 404 17.02 -5.52 17.71
C GLN A 404 16.47 -5.50 16.29
N ALA A 405 15.28 -6.06 16.06
CA ALA A 405 14.61 -6.01 14.75
C ALA A 405 14.38 -4.55 14.28
N HIS A 406 14.04 -3.64 15.20
CA HIS A 406 13.87 -2.23 14.91
C HIS A 406 15.17 -1.52 14.54
N ALA A 407 16.26 -1.83 15.24
CA ALA A 407 17.59 -1.32 14.91
C ALA A 407 18.02 -1.77 13.50
N LEU A 408 17.87 -3.06 13.19
CA LEU A 408 18.18 -3.61 11.87
C LEU A 408 17.35 -2.96 10.76
N LEU A 409 16.03 -2.83 10.94
CA LEU A 409 15.17 -2.20 9.93
C LEU A 409 15.50 -0.72 9.72
N ARG A 410 15.90 0.01 10.77
CA ARG A 410 16.41 1.37 10.65
C ARG A 410 17.72 1.41 9.85
N ALA A 411 18.65 0.50 10.14
CA ALA A 411 19.91 0.42 9.42
C ALA A 411 19.71 0.05 7.94
N LEU A 412 18.78 -0.86 7.63
CA LEU A 412 18.38 -1.19 6.25
C LEU A 412 17.78 0.01 5.50
N ARG A 413 17.00 0.86 6.17
CA ARG A 413 16.45 2.08 5.56
C ARG A 413 17.55 3.09 5.20
N ARG A 414 18.57 3.23 6.05
CA ARG A 414 19.75 4.04 5.76
C ARG A 414 20.56 3.46 4.61
N LEU A 415 20.76 2.14 4.60
CA LEU A 415 21.42 1.43 3.51
C LEU A 415 20.70 1.64 2.17
N SER A 416 19.37 1.47 2.15
CA SER A 416 18.57 1.74 0.97
C SER A 416 18.67 3.20 0.52
N GLY A 417 18.75 4.14 1.47
CA GLY A 417 18.94 5.56 1.20
C GLY A 417 20.29 5.87 0.52
N GLU A 418 21.41 5.40 1.10
CA GLU A 418 22.73 5.55 0.48
C GLU A 418 22.85 4.81 -0.84
N ALA A 419 22.31 3.59 -0.97
CA ALA A 419 22.31 2.87 -2.25
C ALA A 419 21.53 3.64 -3.33
N THR A 420 20.45 4.32 -2.94
CA THR A 420 19.69 5.20 -3.85
C THR A 420 20.49 6.45 -4.22
N LEU A 421 21.17 7.07 -3.25
CA LEU A 421 22.04 8.22 -3.51
C LEU A 421 23.22 7.85 -4.41
N LEU A 422 23.87 6.71 -4.16
CA LEU A 422 24.94 6.16 -5.00
C LEU A 422 24.43 5.91 -6.42
N ARG A 423 23.21 5.38 -6.58
CA ARG A 423 22.60 5.21 -7.90
C ARG A 423 22.46 6.54 -8.64
N PHE A 424 22.05 7.62 -7.96
CA PHE A 424 22.02 8.95 -8.55
C PHE A 424 23.42 9.45 -8.91
N ASP A 425 24.40 9.32 -8.00
CA ASP A 425 25.80 9.69 -8.24
C ASP A 425 26.36 8.96 -9.49
N ILE A 426 26.10 7.66 -9.64
CA ILE A 426 26.50 6.86 -10.82
C ILE A 426 25.80 7.34 -12.09
N SER A 427 24.50 7.62 -12.01
CA SER A 427 23.74 8.11 -13.18
C SER A 427 24.19 9.49 -13.65
N ALA A 428 24.70 10.32 -12.73
CA ALA A 428 25.29 11.63 -13.01
C ALA A 428 26.78 11.54 -13.39
N ALA A 429 27.35 10.35 -13.54
CA ALA A 429 28.77 10.11 -13.79
C ALA A 429 29.71 10.71 -12.74
N LEU A 430 29.24 10.84 -11.49
CA LEU A 430 30.03 11.31 -10.34
C LEU A 430 30.76 10.17 -9.63
N CYS A 431 30.34 8.92 -9.84
CA CYS A 431 30.94 7.71 -9.27
C CYS A 431 30.87 6.57 -10.30
N ASP A 432 31.91 5.76 -10.40
CA ASP A 432 31.96 4.63 -11.35
C ASP A 432 31.40 3.32 -10.80
N GLY A 433 31.01 3.29 -9.53
CA GLY A 433 30.62 2.06 -8.82
C GLY A 433 31.84 1.19 -8.47
N ASP A 434 31.57 -0.03 -8.00
CA ASP A 434 32.61 -1.01 -7.67
C ASP A 434 32.06 -2.41 -7.98
N ALA A 435 32.45 -2.95 -9.13
CA ALA A 435 31.97 -4.25 -9.59
C ALA A 435 32.42 -5.40 -8.67
N GLU A 436 33.62 -5.31 -8.08
CA GLU A 436 34.12 -6.33 -7.17
C GLU A 436 33.30 -6.35 -5.88
N ALA A 437 33.06 -5.18 -5.27
CA ALA A 437 32.17 -5.05 -4.13
C ALA A 437 30.75 -5.52 -4.47
N GLY A 438 30.24 -5.16 -5.65
CA GLY A 438 28.94 -5.61 -6.14
C GLY A 438 28.79 -7.14 -6.14
N GLU A 439 29.76 -7.87 -6.71
CA GLU A 439 29.73 -9.33 -6.71
C GLU A 439 29.86 -9.94 -5.31
N ARG A 440 30.67 -9.34 -4.43
CA ARG A 440 30.74 -9.77 -3.00
C ARG A 440 29.37 -9.66 -2.33
N TRP A 441 28.64 -8.57 -2.55
CA TRP A 441 27.31 -8.37 -1.97
C TRP A 441 26.26 -9.30 -2.60
N ARG A 442 26.34 -9.62 -3.90
CA ARG A 442 25.51 -10.67 -4.52
C ARG A 442 25.76 -12.04 -3.90
N ALA A 443 27.03 -12.43 -3.75
CA ALA A 443 27.41 -13.70 -3.14
C ALA A 443 26.92 -13.79 -1.69
N THR A 444 27.00 -12.68 -0.95
CA THR A 444 26.48 -12.57 0.42
C THR A 444 24.96 -12.73 0.46
N ALA A 445 24.22 -12.14 -0.48
CA ALA A 445 22.77 -12.36 -0.57
C ALA A 445 22.41 -13.81 -0.95
N ALA A 446 23.19 -14.45 -1.81
CA ALA A 446 23.01 -15.85 -2.20
C ALA A 446 23.33 -16.82 -1.04
N SER A 447 24.33 -16.53 -0.21
CA SER A 447 24.65 -17.36 0.97
C SER A 447 23.54 -17.28 2.02
N LEU A 448 22.93 -16.10 2.21
CA LEU A 448 21.74 -15.94 3.04
C LEU A 448 20.53 -16.72 2.50
N GLU A 449 20.37 -16.79 1.17
CA GLU A 449 19.34 -17.64 0.53
C GLU A 449 19.58 -19.13 0.80
N ALA A 450 20.85 -19.55 0.78
CA ALA A 450 21.27 -20.92 1.08
C ALA A 450 21.23 -21.30 2.57
N GLY A 451 20.85 -20.37 3.46
CA GLY A 451 20.67 -20.63 4.89
C GLY A 451 21.79 -20.15 5.82
N ALA A 452 22.73 -19.33 5.35
CA ALA A 452 23.78 -18.73 6.21
C ALA A 452 23.18 -17.91 7.38
N SER A 453 23.96 -17.67 8.45
CA SER A 453 23.48 -16.89 9.60
C SER A 453 23.23 -15.42 9.23
N LEU A 454 22.13 -14.85 9.73
CA LEU A 454 21.81 -13.43 9.56
C LEU A 454 22.62 -12.52 10.49
N SER A 455 23.05 -13.05 11.65
CA SER A 455 23.62 -12.25 12.76
C SER A 455 24.84 -11.43 12.37
N ASP A 456 25.75 -12.01 11.59
CA ASP A 456 26.99 -11.33 11.23
C ASP A 456 26.76 -10.17 10.26
N ILE A 457 25.92 -10.40 9.24
CA ILE A 457 25.59 -9.39 8.24
C ILE A 457 24.72 -8.29 8.88
N ALA A 458 23.76 -8.66 9.72
CA ALA A 458 22.94 -7.70 10.46
C ALA A 458 23.81 -6.75 11.30
N ARG A 459 24.78 -7.30 12.04
CA ARG A 459 25.74 -6.51 12.82
C ARG A 459 26.59 -5.57 11.94
N LYS A 460 27.08 -6.03 10.78
CA LYS A 460 27.82 -5.17 9.84
C LYS A 460 26.97 -4.00 9.33
N ILE A 461 25.70 -4.24 9.03
CA ILE A 461 24.76 -3.21 8.58
C ILE A 461 24.46 -2.23 9.72
N GLU A 462 24.18 -2.73 10.93
CA GLU A 462 23.89 -1.92 12.12
C GLU A 462 25.07 -1.05 12.56
N ASN A 463 26.28 -1.58 12.50
CA ASN A 463 27.52 -0.84 12.81
C ASN A 463 27.89 0.19 11.73
N GLY A 464 27.20 0.18 10.59
CA GLY A 464 27.48 1.10 9.49
C GLY A 464 28.70 0.72 8.65
N GLU A 465 29.25 -0.49 8.78
CA GLU A 465 30.43 -0.94 8.00
C GLU A 465 30.13 -0.92 6.49
N VAL A 466 28.94 -1.36 6.10
CA VAL A 466 28.47 -1.32 4.70
C VAL A 466 28.35 0.13 4.20
N MET A 467 27.92 1.03 5.07
CA MET A 467 27.79 2.45 4.76
C MET A 467 29.15 3.11 4.57
N ALA A 468 30.13 2.73 5.40
CA ALA A 468 31.51 3.20 5.31
C ALA A 468 32.17 2.73 4.01
N GLU A 469 31.89 1.49 3.56
CA GLU A 469 32.36 0.98 2.26
C GLU A 469 31.80 1.80 1.09
N ILE A 470 30.50 2.13 1.12
CA ILE A 470 29.87 3.01 0.11
C ILE A 470 30.42 4.45 0.17
N ALA A 471 30.76 4.94 1.36
CA ALA A 471 31.33 6.27 1.56
C ALA A 471 32.79 6.35 1.08
N ALA A 472 33.53 5.24 1.13
CA ALA A 472 34.93 5.14 0.69
C ALA A 472 35.10 5.14 -0.84
N LEU A 473 34.03 4.92 -1.60
CA LEU A 473 34.05 5.03 -3.06
C LEU A 473 34.46 6.43 -3.50
N GLU A 474 35.35 6.52 -4.48
CA GLU A 474 35.74 7.81 -5.07
C GLU A 474 34.53 8.48 -5.73
N ARG A 475 34.27 9.73 -5.35
CA ARG A 475 33.20 10.57 -5.91
C ARG A 475 33.78 11.88 -6.41
N ALA A 476 33.64 12.15 -7.70
CA ALA A 476 34.04 13.42 -8.28
C ALA A 476 33.25 14.57 -7.62
N GLY A 477 33.94 15.59 -7.11
CA GLY A 477 33.33 16.83 -6.60
C GLY A 477 32.88 16.86 -5.14
N ARG A 478 33.05 15.81 -4.33
CA ARG A 478 32.73 15.84 -2.87
C ARG A 478 33.91 16.18 -1.94
N ASN A 479 35.15 16.17 -2.44
CA ASN A 479 36.36 16.45 -1.64
C ASN A 479 36.70 17.94 -1.47
N SER A 480 35.86 18.87 -1.90
CA SER A 480 36.03 20.30 -1.61
C SER A 480 35.23 20.71 -0.37
N ALA A 481 35.60 20.18 0.80
CA ALA A 481 35.35 20.91 2.04
C ALA A 481 36.40 22.04 2.12
N PRO A 482 36.04 23.25 2.56
CA PRO A 482 37.03 24.32 2.72
C PRO A 482 38.01 23.90 3.81
N SER A 483 39.26 23.65 3.41
CA SER A 483 40.38 23.66 4.32
C SER A 483 40.36 24.99 5.05
N GLY A 484 40.31 24.93 6.39
CA GLY A 484 40.16 26.11 7.22
C GLY A 484 41.19 27.20 6.94
N SER A 485 40.75 28.42 7.17
CA SER A 485 41.55 29.51 7.72
C SER A 485 40.65 30.36 8.61
#